data_AF-A0A7C1ABD9-F1
#
_entry.id   AF-A0A7C1ABD9-F1
#
_cell.length_a   1.000
_cell.length_b   1.000
_cell.length_c   1.000
_cell.angle_alpha   90.00
_cell.angle_beta   90.00
_cell.angle_gamma   90.00
#
_symmetry.space_group_name_H-M   'P 1'
#
loop_
_entity.id
_entity.type
_entity.pdbx_description
1 polymer ?
#
loop_
_entity_poly.entity_id
_entity_poly.type
_entity_poly.pdbx_seq_one_letter_code
_entity_poly.pdbx_strand_id
1 'polypeptide(L)'
;FARLGGSVVGMTGMPEASLARELEICYSGISVVANYAAGITSGKLTTKEVMDGMKASTEKIRRLLEQIFRHVPEKRKCPCKDALKDAKL
;
A
#
# COMPACT_ATOMS: atom_id res chain seq x y z
N PHE A 1 16.34 1.56 6.82
CA PHE A 1 15.38 0.94 5.87
C PHE A 1 16.03 0.52 4.56
N ALA A 2 16.81 1.37 3.88
CA ALA A 2 17.47 1.00 2.63
C ALA A 2 18.36 -0.27 2.74
N ARG A 3 19.14 -0.41 3.83
CA ARG A 3 19.95 -1.63 4.08
C ARG A 3 19.11 -2.91 4.28
N LEU A 4 17.82 -2.77 4.59
CA LEU A 4 16.86 -3.88 4.72
C LEU A 4 16.08 -4.15 3.42
N GLY A 5 16.40 -3.43 2.32
CA GLY A 5 15.69 -3.53 1.03
C GLY A 5 14.40 -2.70 0.95
N GLY A 6 14.08 -1.92 1.98
CA GLY A 6 12.88 -1.07 1.99
C GLY A 6 13.03 0.17 1.11
N SER A 7 12.09 0.37 0.17
CA SER A 7 12.05 1.53 -0.73
C SER A 7 11.08 2.63 -0.29
N VAL A 8 10.02 2.26 0.44
CA VAL A 8 8.99 3.17 0.97
C VAL A 8 8.73 2.79 2.43
N VAL A 9 8.35 3.76 3.26
CA VAL A 9 8.00 3.55 4.67
C VAL A 9 6.58 4.06 4.94
N GLY A 10 5.83 3.31 5.75
CA GLY A 10 4.49 3.64 6.20
C GLY A 10 4.19 2.86 7.49
N MET A 11 3.03 3.12 8.09
CA MET A 11 2.67 2.56 9.41
C MET A 11 1.42 1.67 9.40
N THR A 12 0.75 1.52 8.24
CA THR A 12 -0.57 0.85 8.16
C THR A 12 -0.54 -0.50 7.46
N GLY A 13 0.44 -0.78 6.59
CA GLY A 13 0.44 -1.99 5.76
C GLY A 13 0.58 -3.30 6.55
N MET A 14 1.27 -3.27 7.70
CA MET A 14 1.32 -4.39 8.65
C MET A 14 0.59 -3.96 9.93
N PRO A 15 -0.38 -4.74 10.46
CA PRO A 15 -0.73 -6.11 10.09
C PRO A 15 -1.79 -6.27 8.99
N GLU A 16 -2.28 -5.18 8.39
CA GLU A 16 -3.41 -5.20 7.43
C GLU A 16 -3.25 -6.23 6.31
N ALA A 17 -2.07 -6.29 5.67
CA ALA A 17 -1.81 -7.24 4.59
C ALA A 17 -1.82 -8.71 5.06
N SER A 18 -1.34 -8.98 6.28
CA SER A 18 -1.37 -10.34 6.88
C SER A 18 -2.81 -10.77 7.14
N LEU A 19 -3.61 -9.89 7.75
CA LEU A 19 -5.01 -10.16 8.05
C LEU A 19 -5.83 -10.37 6.77
N ALA A 20 -5.59 -9.58 5.72
CA ALA A 20 -6.25 -9.78 4.43
C ALA A 20 -5.89 -11.14 3.79
N ARG A 21 -4.65 -11.59 3.97
CA ARG A 21 -4.18 -12.91 3.50
C ARG A 21 -4.85 -14.05 4.28
N GLU A 22 -4.98 -13.90 5.60
CA GLU A 22 -5.67 -14.86 6.46
C GLU A 22 -7.17 -14.97 6.14
N LEU A 23 -7.77 -13.90 5.60
CA LEU A 23 -9.16 -13.91 5.13
C LEU A 23 -9.31 -14.32 3.64
N GLU A 24 -8.23 -14.72 2.98
CA GLU A 24 -8.20 -15.10 1.55
C GLU A 24 -8.72 -13.99 0.60
N ILE A 25 -8.51 -12.72 0.99
CA ILE A 25 -8.84 -11.53 0.21
C ILE A 25 -7.66 -11.20 -0.72
N CYS A 26 -7.90 -10.90 -2.01
CA CYS A 26 -6.82 -10.36 -2.85
C CYS A 26 -6.53 -8.92 -2.39
N TYR A 27 -5.36 -8.69 -1.80
CA TYR A 27 -4.93 -7.41 -1.26
C TYR A 27 -3.89 -6.73 -2.17
N SER A 28 -4.01 -5.42 -2.37
CA SER A 28 -3.01 -4.60 -3.04
C SER A 28 -3.02 -3.19 -2.44
N GLY A 29 -1.84 -2.66 -2.12
CA GLY A 29 -1.68 -1.31 -1.58
C GLY A 29 -1.34 -0.29 -2.65
N ILE A 30 -1.88 0.93 -2.52
CA ILE A 30 -1.43 2.11 -3.27
C ILE A 30 -0.76 3.05 -2.27
N SER A 31 0.55 3.25 -2.41
CA SER A 31 1.33 4.12 -1.52
C SER A 31 1.64 5.44 -2.19
N VAL A 32 1.31 6.54 -1.50
CA VAL A 32 1.69 7.89 -1.92
C VAL A 32 2.97 8.29 -1.19
N VAL A 33 4.00 8.62 -1.96
CA VAL A 33 5.24 9.17 -1.40
C VAL A 33 5.00 10.65 -1.08
N ALA A 34 4.50 10.92 0.12
CA ALA A 34 4.16 12.27 0.57
C ALA A 34 5.41 13.11 0.92
N ASN A 35 6.49 12.46 1.34
CA ASN A 35 7.75 13.10 1.72
C ASN A 35 8.92 12.11 1.61
N TYR A 36 10.15 12.64 1.67
CA TYR A 36 11.35 11.83 1.92
C TYR A 36 11.46 11.59 3.42
N ALA A 37 11.42 10.32 3.82
CA ALA A 37 11.36 9.89 5.21
C ALA A 37 12.45 10.53 6.10
N ALA A 38 12.23 10.51 7.42
CA ALA A 38 13.19 11.04 8.38
C ALA A 38 14.59 10.43 8.17
N GLY A 39 15.62 11.27 8.20
CA GLY A 39 17.01 10.87 7.99
C GLY A 39 17.47 10.82 6.52
N ILE A 40 16.59 11.12 5.56
CA ILE A 40 16.97 11.30 4.14
C ILE A 40 17.26 12.77 3.85
N THR A 41 16.42 13.68 4.35
CA THR A 41 16.59 15.13 4.19
C THR A 41 17.04 15.76 5.51
N SER A 42 17.82 16.84 5.44
CA SER A 42 18.34 17.59 6.59
C SER A 42 17.28 18.40 7.35
N GLY A 43 16.09 18.60 6.77
CA GLY A 43 14.99 19.34 7.36
C GLY A 43 14.16 18.51 8.37
N LYS A 44 13.51 19.20 9.31
CA LYS A 44 12.51 18.57 10.20
C LYS A 44 11.28 18.19 9.40
N LEU A 45 10.83 16.95 9.55
CA LEU A 45 9.60 16.49 8.93
C LEU A 45 8.39 17.15 9.58
N THR A 46 7.53 17.78 8.78
CA THR A 46 6.30 18.39 9.29
C THR A 46 5.07 17.60 8.83
N THR A 47 4.05 17.56 9.68
CA THR A 47 2.75 16.98 9.33
C THR A 47 2.09 17.73 8.17
N LYS A 48 2.39 19.01 8.00
CA LYS A 48 1.89 19.85 6.92
C LYS A 48 2.38 19.38 5.55
N GLU A 49 3.68 19.09 5.40
CA GLU A 49 4.24 18.58 4.14
C GLU A 49 3.55 17.27 3.70
N VAL A 50 3.26 16.38 4.66
CA VAL A 50 2.56 15.13 4.39
C VAL A 50 1.14 15.40 3.88
N MET A 51 0.40 16.32 4.54
CA MET A 51 -0.95 16.68 4.14
C MET A 51 -1.00 17.35 2.77
N ASP A 52 -0.06 18.24 2.47
CA ASP A 52 0.04 18.92 1.19
C ASP A 52 0.38 17.93 0.06
N GLY A 53 1.32 17.01 0.30
CA GLY A 53 1.67 15.94 -0.64
C GLY A 53 0.50 14.98 -0.90
N MET A 54 -0.29 14.66 0.13
CA MET A 54 -1.51 13.87 -0.03
C MET A 54 -2.57 14.61 -0.83
N LYS A 55 -2.84 15.88 -0.51
CA LYS A 55 -3.82 16.70 -1.22
C LYS A 55 -3.48 16.84 -2.71
N ALA A 56 -2.20 16.99 -3.04
CA ALA A 56 -1.72 17.03 -4.42
C ALA A 56 -1.88 15.69 -5.16
N SER A 57 -1.95 14.58 -4.43
CA SER A 57 -2.04 13.22 -4.98
C SER A 57 -3.46 12.68 -5.05
N THR A 58 -4.41 13.23 -4.30
CA THR A 58 -5.81 12.77 -4.23
C THR A 58 -6.45 12.58 -5.61
N GLU A 59 -6.33 13.57 -6.50
CA GLU A 59 -6.96 13.48 -7.84
C GLU A 59 -6.28 12.41 -8.72
N LYS A 60 -4.97 12.19 -8.55
CA LYS A 60 -4.26 11.11 -9.25
C LYS A 60 -4.74 9.73 -8.77
N ILE A 61 -4.93 9.58 -7.47
CA ILE A 61 -5.47 8.34 -6.87
C ILE A 61 -6.89 8.10 -7.37
N ARG A 62 -7.74 9.13 -7.39
CA ARG A 62 -9.12 9.04 -7.88
C ARG A 62 -9.16 8.49 -9.30
N ARG A 63 -8.39 9.10 -10.22
CA ARG A 63 -8.28 8.65 -11.61
C ARG A 63 -7.72 7.24 -11.74
N LEU A 64 -6.72 6.89 -10.93
CA LEU A 64 -6.14 5.54 -10.91
C LEU A 64 -7.19 4.50 -10.49
N LEU A 65 -7.96 4.77 -9.44
CA LEU A 65 -9.01 3.86 -8.97
C LEU A 65 -10.10 3.66 -10.03
N GLU A 66 -10.54 4.73 -10.70
CA GLU A 66 -11.50 4.63 -11.81
C GLU A 66 -11.02 3.73 -12.96
N GLN A 67 -9.71 3.74 -13.25
CA GLN A 67 -9.12 2.85 -14.25
C GLN A 67 -8.99 1.43 -13.73
N ILE A 68 -8.55 1.23 -12.48
CA ILE A 68 -8.35 -0.10 -11.89
C ILE A 68 -9.64 -0.91 -11.92
N PHE A 69 -10.77 -0.32 -11.53
CA PHE A 69 -12.04 -1.06 -11.47
C PHE A 69 -12.47 -1.65 -12.83
N ARG A 70 -12.05 -1.05 -13.95
CA ARG A 70 -12.31 -1.59 -15.30
C ARG A 70 -11.47 -2.81 -15.66
N HIS A 71 -10.37 -3.03 -14.93
CA HIS A 71 -9.41 -4.10 -15.17
C HIS A 71 -9.48 -5.22 -14.13
N VAL A 72 -10.32 -5.08 -13.09
CA VAL A 72 -10.50 -6.14 -12.08
C VAL A 72 -11.23 -7.31 -12.73
N PRO A 73 -10.63 -8.51 -12.80
CA PRO A 73 -11.28 -9.65 -13.44
C PRO A 73 -12.40 -10.20 -12.55
N GLU A 74 -13.52 -10.61 -13.16
CA GLU A 74 -14.63 -11.26 -12.44
C GLU A 74 -14.20 -12.56 -11.75
N LYS A 75 -13.27 -13.30 -12.38
CA LYS A 75 -12.70 -14.54 -11.82
C LYS A 75 -11.30 -14.29 -11.27
N ARG A 76 -11.10 -14.60 -9.99
CA ARG A 76 -9.81 -14.50 -9.31
C ARG A 76 -8.81 -15.51 -9.87
N LYS A 77 -7.70 -15.01 -10.42
CA LYS A 77 -6.51 -15.79 -10.82
C LYS A 77 -5.35 -15.69 -9.82
N CYS A 78 -5.54 -14.93 -8.73
CA CYS A 78 -4.55 -14.71 -7.68
C CYS A 78 -4.45 -15.94 -6.76
N PRO A 79 -3.28 -16.29 -6.21
CA PRO A 79 -3.12 -17.38 -5.24
C PRO A 79 -3.69 -17.02 -3.85
N CYS A 80 -4.19 -15.79 -3.64
CA CYS A 80 -4.75 -15.38 -2.35
C CYS A 80 -6.05 -16.09 -2.00
N LYS A 81 -6.78 -16.62 -2.99
CA LYS A 81 -8.05 -17.33 -2.77
C LYS A 81 -7.89 -18.71 -2.12
N ASP A 82 -6.68 -19.28 -2.18
CA ASP A 82 -6.34 -20.60 -1.67
C ASP A 82 -5.24 -20.48 -0.58
N ALA A 83 -5.10 -19.29 0.02
CA ALA A 83 -3.99 -18.98 0.91
C ALA A 83 -3.95 -19.86 2.15
N LEU A 84 -5.11 -20.37 2.59
CA LEU A 84 -5.23 -21.21 3.78
C LEU A 84 -5.27 -22.72 3.49
N LYS A 85 -5.25 -23.13 2.22
CA LYS A 85 -5.48 -24.53 1.82
C LYS A 85 -4.61 -25.54 2.57
N ASP A 86 -3.35 -25.19 2.83
CA ASP A 86 -2.36 -26.04 3.50
C ASP A 86 -1.79 -25.36 4.77
N ALA A 87 -2.47 -24.34 5.29
CA ALA A 87 -2.00 -23.55 6.43
C ALA A 87 -2.43 -24.12 7.80
N LYS A 88 -3.30 -25.14 7.82
CA LYS A 88 -3.79 -25.77 9.06
C LYS A 88 -2.87 -26.93 9.44
N LEU A 89 -2.44 -26.93 10.70
CA LEU A 89 -1.76 -28.06 11.36
C LEU A 89 -2.71 -29.24 11.55
#